data_AF-A0AAV7H9D8-F1
#
_entry.id   AF-A0AAV7H9D8-F1
#
_cell.length_a   1.000
_cell.length_b   1.000
_cell.length_c   1.000
_cell.angle_alpha   90.00
_cell.angle_beta   90.00
_cell.angle_gamma   90.00
#
_symmetry.space_group_name_H-M   'P 1'
#
loop_
_entity.id
_entity.type
_entity.pdbx_description
1 polymer ?
#
loop_
_entity_poly.entity_id
_entity_poly.type
_entity_poly.pdbx_seq_one_letter_code
_entity_poly.pdbx_strand_id
1 'polypeptide(L)'
;MAKEGYGTTGDKAAAARNPNWASLLEKLKGRKPLVSSASLDNETRATSALGKRKERPDTVPAAPLSNPSILAPTSEDFSLTEALAMDCEMVGVSFQGNKSALGRVTLVNTWGNVVYDEYVRPIDYVVDFRTKISGIRPRNLKKAKEFSTVQKSVAEAIKGRILVGHALHNDLKVVVLLLSHPRKDTRDTAEYQPFLREGRRRALRDLAAEILGVKIQQKEHCSIEDARAAMFIYKKHKKEWEKSIMKQFRINKKHKNKHRKKSMPEQTPKAS
;
A
#
# COMPACT_ATOMS: atom_id res chain seq x y z
N MET A 1 23.06 41.42 41.87
CA MET A 1 23.83 42.22 40.90
C MET A 1 24.28 41.27 39.78
N ALA A 2 23.60 41.36 38.63
CA ALA A 2 24.13 41.71 37.30
C ALA A 2 24.78 40.49 36.58
N LYS A 3 24.13 39.82 35.62
CA LYS A 3 23.80 40.12 34.20
C LYS A 3 25.01 40.17 33.25
N GLU A 4 24.71 39.68 32.02
CA GLU A 4 25.48 39.60 30.74
C GLU A 4 26.06 38.20 30.44
N GLY A 5 25.97 37.64 29.23
CA GLY A 5 25.54 38.11 27.91
C GLY A 5 25.88 37.04 26.85
N TYR A 6 25.26 37.14 25.68
CA TYR A 6 25.11 36.15 24.59
C TYR A 6 26.38 35.75 23.81
N GLY A 7 26.34 34.57 23.16
CA GLY A 7 27.25 34.20 22.06
C GLY A 7 26.90 32.87 21.36
N THR A 8 26.22 32.96 20.21
CA THR A 8 25.90 31.88 19.26
C THR A 8 27.06 31.51 18.34
N THR A 9 27.41 30.23 18.23
CA THR A 9 28.05 29.57 17.05
C THR A 9 27.67 28.09 17.15
N GLY A 10 27.05 27.40 16.18
CA GLY A 10 27.28 27.39 14.75
C GLY A 10 27.45 25.91 14.36
N ASP A 11 26.36 25.28 13.92
CA ASP A 11 26.30 23.90 13.43
C ASP A 11 27.34 23.63 12.33
N LYS A 12 28.26 22.70 12.57
CA LYS A 12 29.00 21.99 11.53
C LYS A 12 29.29 20.54 11.95
N ALA A 13 28.33 19.66 11.72
CA ALA A 13 28.57 18.23 11.54
C ALA A 13 28.16 17.84 10.11
N ALA A 14 28.99 18.23 9.13
CA ALA A 14 28.83 17.82 7.75
C ALA A 14 29.21 16.34 7.61
N ALA A 15 28.25 15.57 7.10
CA ALA A 15 28.29 14.14 6.88
C ALA A 15 29.59 13.65 6.21
N ALA A 16 30.20 12.65 6.84
CA ALA A 16 31.28 11.86 6.25
C ALA A 16 30.76 11.19 4.96
N ARG A 17 31.30 11.66 3.82
CA ARG A 17 31.05 11.14 2.49
C ARG A 17 31.57 9.70 2.41
N ASN A 18 30.68 8.75 2.13
CA ASN A 18 31.08 7.37 1.85
C ASN A 18 31.99 7.34 0.60
N PRO A 19 33.24 6.86 0.69
CA PRO A 19 34.24 6.95 -0.38
C PRO A 19 33.89 6.16 -1.64
N ASN A 20 32.87 5.30 -1.60
CA ASN A 20 32.49 4.45 -2.73
C ASN A 20 31.55 5.14 -3.75
N TRP A 21 31.14 6.39 -3.51
CA TRP A 21 30.33 7.17 -4.45
C TRP A 21 31.11 7.63 -5.69
N ALA A 22 32.42 7.85 -5.55
CA ALA A 22 33.28 8.27 -6.65
C ALA A 22 33.40 7.19 -7.74
N SER A 23 33.56 5.92 -7.34
CA SER A 23 33.67 4.77 -8.25
C SER A 23 32.38 4.49 -9.03
N LEU A 24 31.21 4.84 -8.47
CA LEU A 24 29.93 4.72 -9.17
C LEU A 24 29.75 5.78 -10.26
N LEU A 25 30.25 7.01 -10.02
CA LEU A 25 30.20 8.10 -10.99
C LEU A 25 31.12 7.86 -12.19
N GLU A 26 32.30 7.25 -11.98
CA GLU A 26 33.17 6.85 -13.09
C GLU A 26 32.50 5.81 -14.01
N LYS A 27 31.84 4.80 -13.43
CA LYS A 27 31.13 3.77 -14.20
C LYS A 27 29.97 4.33 -15.04
N LEU A 28 29.43 5.49 -14.68
CA LEU A 28 28.33 6.13 -15.40
C LEU A 28 28.80 7.07 -16.52
N LYS A 29 30.08 7.49 -16.54
CA LYS A 29 30.65 8.31 -17.63
C LYS A 29 30.94 7.52 -18.91
N GLY A 30 30.93 6.19 -18.86
CA GLY A 30 31.29 5.31 -19.99
C GLY A 30 30.16 4.97 -20.98
N ARG A 31 28.94 5.46 -20.80
CA ARG A 31 27.83 5.19 -21.74
C ARG A 31 27.53 6.43 -22.58
N LYS A 32 28.09 6.48 -23.80
CA LYS A 32 27.72 7.47 -24.81
C LYS A 32 26.29 7.20 -25.30
N PRO A 33 25.46 8.25 -25.48
CA PRO A 33 24.20 8.13 -26.20
C PRO A 33 24.45 8.01 -27.71
N LEU A 34 23.72 7.11 -28.37
CA LEU A 34 23.78 6.90 -29.81
C LEU A 34 22.89 7.94 -30.50
N VAL A 35 23.50 9.00 -31.05
CA VAL A 35 22.95 9.79 -32.16
C VAL A 35 24.11 10.21 -33.05
N SER A 36 24.05 9.87 -34.34
CA SER A 36 24.81 10.58 -35.38
C SER A 36 23.99 10.67 -36.66
N SER A 37 23.73 11.92 -37.03
CA SER A 37 23.41 12.45 -38.35
C SER A 37 24.51 12.18 -39.39
N ALA A 38 24.11 11.93 -40.64
CA ALA A 38 24.86 12.05 -41.89
C ALA A 38 23.85 11.72 -43.03
N SER A 39 23.70 12.39 -44.18
CA SER A 39 24.32 13.55 -44.82
C SER A 39 23.37 14.01 -45.93
N LEU A 40 23.56 15.25 -46.38
CA LEU A 40 23.02 15.78 -47.63
C LEU A 40 23.45 14.95 -48.83
N ASP A 41 22.60 14.89 -49.85
CA ASP A 41 22.92 15.16 -51.26
C ASP A 41 21.58 15.24 -52.03
N ASN A 42 21.32 16.36 -52.71
CA ASN A 42 21.21 16.42 -54.17
C ASN A 42 20.49 17.70 -54.61
N GLU A 43 21.13 18.42 -55.53
CA GLU A 43 20.64 19.62 -56.17
C GLU A 43 20.04 19.22 -57.53
N THR A 44 18.75 19.51 -57.79
CA THR A 44 18.25 19.71 -59.16
C THR A 44 16.92 20.45 -59.18
N ARG A 45 16.83 21.38 -60.12
CA ARG A 45 15.82 22.43 -60.32
C ARG A 45 14.79 21.95 -61.36
N ALA A 46 13.48 21.97 -61.05
CA ALA A 46 12.40 22.10 -62.04
C ALA A 46 10.99 22.29 -61.40
N THR A 47 10.49 23.52 -61.53
CA THR A 47 9.12 23.94 -61.93
C THR A 47 7.84 23.17 -61.50
N SER A 48 7.00 23.92 -60.76
CA SER A 48 5.58 24.24 -61.06
C SER A 48 4.41 23.41 -60.51
N ALA A 49 3.38 24.19 -60.13
CA ALA A 49 1.94 23.95 -60.15
C ALA A 49 1.22 23.29 -58.95
N LEU A 50 0.60 24.18 -58.14
CA LEU A 50 -0.72 24.09 -57.48
C LEU A 50 -1.23 22.75 -56.93
N GLY A 51 -1.39 22.70 -55.61
CA GLY A 51 -2.34 21.82 -54.92
C GLY A 51 -2.84 22.48 -53.62
N LYS A 52 -4.08 22.96 -53.61
CA LYS A 52 -4.74 23.64 -52.48
C LYS A 52 -4.76 22.74 -51.23
N ARG A 53 -4.14 23.19 -50.15
CA ARG A 53 -4.19 22.53 -48.83
C ARG A 53 -5.58 22.76 -48.19
N LYS A 54 -6.40 21.71 -48.16
CA LYS A 54 -7.64 21.65 -47.39
C LYS A 54 -7.27 21.50 -45.91
N GLU A 55 -7.58 22.50 -45.09
CA GLU A 55 -7.41 22.40 -43.63
C GLU A 55 -8.30 21.28 -43.08
N ARG A 56 -7.70 20.40 -42.26
CA ARG A 56 -8.44 19.38 -41.50
C ARG A 56 -8.91 20.04 -40.20
N PRO A 57 -10.20 19.97 -39.85
CA PRO A 57 -10.67 20.44 -38.56
C PRO A 57 -10.15 19.53 -37.44
N ASP A 58 -9.53 20.15 -36.44
CA ASP A 58 -9.17 19.55 -35.16
C ASP A 58 -10.45 19.23 -34.39
N THR A 59 -11.00 18.05 -34.62
CA THR A 59 -12.02 17.48 -33.73
C THR A 59 -11.81 15.98 -33.66
N VAL A 60 -10.90 15.58 -32.78
CA VAL A 60 -10.81 14.19 -32.34
C VAL A 60 -12.11 13.92 -31.56
N PRO A 61 -12.97 12.97 -31.97
CA PRO A 61 -14.15 12.65 -31.19
C PRO A 61 -13.68 12.08 -29.84
N ALA A 62 -14.12 12.71 -28.75
CA ALA A 62 -13.94 12.16 -27.42
C ALA A 62 -14.52 10.74 -27.41
N ALA A 63 -13.67 9.74 -27.15
CA ALA A 63 -14.11 8.37 -26.95
C ALA A 63 -15.17 8.35 -25.83
N PRO A 64 -16.27 7.59 -25.98
CA PRO A 64 -17.31 7.53 -24.97
C PRO A 64 -16.71 7.03 -23.65
N LEU A 65 -17.01 7.78 -22.57
CA LEU A 65 -16.61 7.48 -21.19
C LEU A 65 -16.91 6.00 -20.89
N SER A 66 -15.84 5.23 -20.78
CA SER A 66 -15.87 3.82 -20.39
C SER A 66 -16.62 3.66 -19.06
N ASN A 67 -17.48 2.64 -18.98
CA ASN A 67 -18.18 2.14 -17.80
C ASN A 67 -17.56 2.59 -16.47
N PRO A 68 -18.34 3.13 -15.50
CA PRO A 68 -17.78 3.52 -14.22
C PRO A 68 -17.05 2.33 -13.63
N SER A 69 -15.74 2.48 -13.42
CA SER A 69 -14.95 1.44 -12.76
C SER A 69 -15.63 1.14 -11.44
N ILE A 70 -16.04 -0.11 -11.21
CA ILE A 70 -16.73 -0.53 -9.97
C ILE A 70 -15.85 -0.25 -8.74
N LEU A 71 -14.54 -0.14 -8.95
CA LEU A 71 -13.54 0.22 -7.93
C LEU A 71 -13.26 1.73 -7.88
N ALA A 72 -13.98 2.57 -8.62
CA ALA A 72 -13.85 4.02 -8.55
C ALA A 72 -14.31 4.54 -7.17
N PRO A 73 -13.72 5.64 -6.69
CA PRO A 73 -14.22 6.28 -5.49
C PRO A 73 -15.68 6.68 -5.61
N THR A 74 -16.43 6.55 -4.51
CA THR A 74 -17.85 6.92 -4.43
C THR A 74 -18.08 8.35 -3.91
N SER A 75 -17.01 9.08 -3.61
CA SER A 75 -17.01 10.44 -3.05
C SER A 75 -15.71 11.15 -3.44
N GLU A 76 -15.69 12.47 -3.39
CA GLU A 76 -14.47 13.29 -3.53
C GLU A 76 -13.85 13.64 -2.16
N ASP A 77 -14.36 13.05 -1.06
CA ASP A 77 -13.83 13.27 0.27
C ASP A 77 -12.63 12.35 0.58
N PHE A 78 -11.46 12.96 0.79
CA PHE A 78 -10.20 12.29 1.13
C PHE A 78 -9.96 12.22 2.66
N SER A 79 -10.95 12.58 3.47
CA SER A 79 -10.85 12.48 4.93
C SER A 79 -10.71 11.04 5.43
N LEU A 80 -10.16 10.90 6.64
CA LEU A 80 -10.04 9.61 7.31
C LEU A 80 -11.39 9.17 7.86
N THR A 81 -11.86 7.99 7.44
CA THR A 81 -13.12 7.40 7.88
C THR A 81 -12.94 6.48 9.08
N GLU A 82 -14.06 5.99 9.66
CA GLU A 82 -14.04 5.02 10.76
C GLU A 82 -13.38 3.68 10.39
N ALA A 83 -13.45 3.31 9.11
CA ALA A 83 -12.78 2.14 8.56
C ALA A 83 -11.81 2.56 7.45
N LEU A 84 -10.64 1.96 7.42
CA LEU A 84 -9.62 2.13 6.39
C LEU A 84 -9.24 0.75 5.86
N ALA A 85 -9.09 0.64 4.54
CA ALA A 85 -8.48 -0.55 3.95
C ALA A 85 -7.02 -0.31 3.68
N MET A 86 -6.23 -1.36 3.86
CA MET A 86 -4.79 -1.35 3.68
C MET A 86 -4.38 -2.50 2.78
N ASP A 87 -3.43 -2.23 1.91
CA ASP A 87 -2.68 -3.22 1.16
C ASP A 87 -1.20 -2.79 1.09
N CYS A 88 -0.31 -3.77 1.18
CA CYS A 88 1.13 -3.53 1.12
C CYS A 88 1.77 -4.37 0.02
N GLU A 89 2.70 -3.75 -0.69
CA GLU A 89 3.57 -4.44 -1.63
C GLU A 89 4.92 -4.70 -0.99
N MET A 90 5.43 -5.92 -1.15
CA MET A 90 6.68 -6.36 -0.52
C MET A 90 7.79 -6.64 -1.53
N VAL A 91 9.00 -6.43 -1.06
CA VAL A 91 10.25 -6.80 -1.74
C VAL A 91 10.98 -7.88 -0.95
N GLY A 92 11.75 -8.70 -1.65
CA GLY A 92 12.64 -9.71 -1.08
C GLY A 92 13.94 -9.09 -0.54
N VAL A 93 14.16 -9.26 0.76
CA VAL A 93 15.39 -8.95 1.48
C VAL A 93 16.00 -10.23 2.05
N SER A 94 17.20 -10.12 2.62
CA SER A 94 18.12 -11.22 2.96
C SER A 94 18.96 -11.72 1.79
N PHE A 95 20.08 -12.36 2.08
CA PHE A 95 21.00 -12.93 1.08
C PHE A 95 20.30 -13.85 0.07
N GLN A 96 19.24 -14.54 0.48
CA GLN A 96 18.46 -15.44 -0.37
C GLN A 96 17.14 -14.82 -0.89
N GLY A 97 16.81 -13.59 -0.51
CA GLY A 97 15.54 -12.93 -0.90
C GLY A 97 14.27 -13.53 -0.27
N ASN A 98 14.44 -14.42 0.70
CA ASN A 98 13.36 -15.19 1.33
C ASN A 98 12.59 -14.41 2.41
N LYS A 99 13.14 -13.30 2.92
CA LYS A 99 12.44 -12.43 3.87
C LYS A 99 11.72 -11.34 3.07
N SER A 100 10.47 -11.07 3.42
CA SER A 100 9.70 -9.97 2.80
C SER A 100 9.86 -8.70 3.62
N ALA A 101 10.13 -7.57 2.96
CA ALA A 101 10.13 -6.24 3.57
C ALA A 101 9.18 -5.30 2.84
N LEU A 102 8.71 -4.26 3.53
CA LEU A 102 7.74 -3.30 2.98
C LEU A 102 8.38 -2.47 1.87
N GLY A 103 7.76 -2.45 0.70
CA GLY A 103 8.19 -1.62 -0.44
C GLY A 103 7.20 -0.52 -0.80
N ARG A 104 5.90 -0.72 -0.58
CA ARG A 104 4.84 0.29 -0.72
C ARG A 104 3.71 -0.02 0.26
N VAL A 105 3.08 1.01 0.81
CA VAL A 105 1.85 0.87 1.59
C VAL A 105 0.81 1.82 1.03
N THR A 106 -0.42 1.33 0.93
CA THR A 106 -1.56 2.13 0.50
C THR A 106 -2.69 2.00 1.52
N LEU A 107 -3.27 3.13 1.91
CA LEU A 107 -4.48 3.22 2.72
C LEU A 107 -5.58 3.89 1.90
N VAL A 108 -6.78 3.32 1.96
CA VAL A 108 -7.97 3.88 1.33
C VAL A 108 -9.10 4.00 2.34
N ASN A 109 -9.92 5.04 2.20
CA ASN A 109 -11.09 5.26 3.06
C ASN A 109 -12.31 4.46 2.57
N THR A 110 -13.43 4.54 3.29
CA THR A 110 -14.65 3.76 2.96
C THR A 110 -15.31 4.13 1.63
N TRP A 111 -14.95 5.28 1.06
CA TRP A 111 -15.41 5.69 -0.26
C TRP A 111 -14.48 5.20 -1.37
N GLY A 112 -13.30 4.68 -1.04
CA GLY A 112 -12.30 4.23 -2.01
C GLY A 112 -11.26 5.31 -2.37
N ASN A 113 -11.27 6.46 -1.70
CA ASN A 113 -10.23 7.47 -1.89
C ASN A 113 -8.94 7.06 -1.19
N VAL A 114 -7.82 7.34 -1.86
CA VAL A 114 -6.48 7.07 -1.34
C VAL A 114 -6.14 8.15 -0.33
N VAL A 115 -6.01 7.78 0.94
CA VAL A 115 -5.68 8.71 2.02
C VAL A 115 -4.19 8.73 2.33
N TYR A 116 -3.49 7.64 1.99
CA TYR A 116 -2.05 7.53 2.16
C TYR A 116 -1.51 6.53 1.14
N ASP A 117 -0.49 6.90 0.36
CA ASP A 117 0.15 6.00 -0.59
C ASP A 117 1.61 6.38 -0.74
N GLU A 118 2.50 5.53 -0.24
CA GLU A 118 3.91 5.85 -0.15
C GLU A 118 4.79 4.64 -0.44
N TYR A 119 5.86 4.87 -1.20
CA TYR A 119 6.95 3.91 -1.33
C TYR A 119 7.85 3.99 -0.11
N VAL A 120 8.29 2.82 0.37
CA VAL A 120 9.04 2.67 1.60
C VAL A 120 10.42 2.12 1.29
N ARG A 121 11.45 2.74 1.86
CA ARG A 121 12.82 2.23 1.81
C ARG A 121 12.98 1.15 2.89
N PRO A 122 13.20 -0.12 2.51
CA PRO A 122 13.47 -1.18 3.48
C PRO A 122 14.76 -0.91 4.27
N ILE A 123 14.82 -1.43 5.49
CA ILE A 123 16.01 -1.35 6.36
C ILE A 123 17.13 -2.23 5.80
N ASP A 124 16.77 -3.44 5.39
CA ASP A 124 17.68 -4.41 4.79
C ASP A 124 17.88 -4.17 3.29
N TYR A 125 19.01 -4.65 2.75
CA TYR A 125 19.29 -4.58 1.33
C TYR A 125 18.28 -5.43 0.52
N VAL A 126 17.74 -4.83 -0.54
CA VAL A 126 16.79 -5.47 -1.45
C VAL A 126 17.55 -6.33 -2.45
N VAL A 127 17.31 -7.64 -2.42
CA VAL A 127 17.89 -8.61 -3.35
C VAL A 127 16.93 -8.93 -4.49
N ASP A 128 15.62 -8.93 -4.23
CA ASP A 128 14.60 -9.14 -5.25
C ASP A 128 13.44 -8.14 -5.09
N PHE A 129 13.13 -7.39 -6.14
CA PHE A 129 12.03 -6.43 -6.13
C PHE A 129 10.66 -7.08 -6.31
N ARG A 130 10.62 -8.33 -6.80
CA ARG A 130 9.38 -9.05 -7.13
C ARG A 130 8.49 -8.26 -8.11
N THR A 131 9.10 -7.46 -8.99
CA THR A 131 8.41 -6.48 -9.88
C THR A 131 7.21 -7.07 -10.62
N LYS A 132 7.29 -8.34 -11.05
CA LYS A 132 6.19 -9.02 -11.76
C LYS A 132 4.91 -9.12 -10.93
N ILE A 133 5.06 -9.17 -9.61
CA ILE A 133 3.97 -9.24 -8.65
C ILE A 133 3.73 -7.84 -8.08
N SER A 134 4.75 -7.23 -7.46
CA SER A 134 4.60 -5.99 -6.68
C SER A 134 4.53 -4.70 -7.48
N GLY A 135 4.90 -4.72 -8.76
CA GLY A 135 5.08 -3.52 -9.58
C GLY A 135 6.20 -2.56 -9.13
N ILE A 136 6.92 -2.87 -8.04
CA ILE A 136 7.98 -2.02 -7.49
C ILE A 136 9.23 -2.13 -8.33
N ARG A 137 9.79 -0.98 -8.73
CA ARG A 137 11.05 -0.90 -9.49
C ARG A 137 12.12 -0.18 -8.67
N PRO A 138 13.42 -0.40 -8.96
CA PRO A 138 14.51 0.31 -8.26
C PRO A 138 14.36 1.83 -8.27
N ARG A 139 13.79 2.40 -9.34
CA ARG A 139 13.51 3.85 -9.45
C ARG A 139 12.52 4.36 -8.41
N ASN A 140 11.55 3.53 -7.98
CA ASN A 140 10.56 3.91 -6.98
C ASN A 140 11.21 4.08 -5.60
N LEU A 141 12.20 3.24 -5.28
CA LEU A 141 12.89 3.29 -3.98
C LEU A 141 13.91 4.43 -3.84
N LYS A 142 14.29 5.09 -4.95
CA LYS A 142 15.22 6.23 -4.91
C LYS A 142 14.69 7.40 -4.08
N LYS A 143 13.39 7.70 -4.23
CA LYS A 143 12.69 8.78 -3.52
C LYS A 143 11.77 8.26 -2.39
N ALA A 144 11.90 6.99 -2.03
CA ALA A 144 11.07 6.38 -0.99
C ALA A 144 11.37 6.97 0.40
N LYS A 145 10.32 7.06 1.22
CA LYS A 145 10.40 7.50 2.61
C LYS A 145 11.04 6.41 3.47
N GLU A 146 11.64 6.81 4.59
CA GLU A 146 12.18 5.85 5.55
C GLU A 146 11.06 5.04 6.21
N PHE A 147 11.34 3.76 6.45
CA PHE A 147 10.40 2.83 7.08
C PHE A 147 9.82 3.36 8.40
N SER A 148 10.67 3.94 9.27
CA SER A 148 10.27 4.48 10.58
C SER A 148 9.24 5.61 10.47
N THR A 149 9.38 6.48 9.46
CA THR A 149 8.47 7.61 9.24
C THR A 149 7.11 7.11 8.75
N VAL A 150 7.13 6.23 7.74
CA VAL A 150 5.91 5.65 7.18
C VAL A 150 5.16 4.83 8.22
N GLN A 151 5.89 4.04 9.01
CA GLN A 151 5.30 3.25 10.08
C GLN A 151 4.53 4.12 11.09
N LYS A 152 5.11 5.24 11.53
CA LYS A 152 4.44 6.17 12.46
C LYS A 152 3.18 6.78 11.84
N SER A 153 3.26 7.25 10.59
CA SER A 153 2.11 7.83 9.88
C SER A 153 0.98 6.81 9.70
N VAL A 154 1.30 5.58 9.31
CA VAL A 154 0.30 4.49 9.19
C VAL A 154 -0.28 4.16 10.57
N ALA A 155 0.55 4.12 11.61
CA ALA A 155 0.12 3.84 12.98
C ALA A 155 -0.92 4.83 13.48
N GLU A 156 -0.65 6.12 13.29
CA GLU A 156 -1.55 7.20 13.68
C GLU A 156 -2.85 7.17 12.85
N ALA A 157 -2.74 6.88 11.55
CA ALA A 157 -3.89 6.79 10.66
C ALA A 157 -4.85 5.67 11.11
N ILE A 158 -4.35 4.47 11.43
CA ILE A 158 -5.21 3.32 11.77
C ILE A 158 -5.63 3.27 13.25
N LYS A 159 -5.00 4.07 14.11
CA LYS A 159 -5.28 4.06 15.56
C LYS A 159 -6.76 4.36 15.84
N GLY A 160 -7.41 3.44 16.55
CA GLY A 160 -8.83 3.57 16.93
C GLY A 160 -9.82 3.37 15.78
N ARG A 161 -9.36 2.89 14.62
CA ARG A 161 -10.20 2.65 13.43
C ARG A 161 -10.29 1.18 13.10
N ILE A 162 -11.25 0.86 12.24
CA ILE A 162 -11.42 -0.47 11.66
C ILE A 162 -10.41 -0.64 10.53
N LEU A 163 -9.55 -1.65 10.60
CA LEU A 163 -8.61 -1.99 9.54
C LEU A 163 -9.20 -3.11 8.68
N VAL A 164 -9.34 -2.87 7.39
CA VAL A 164 -9.85 -3.83 6.40
C VAL A 164 -8.71 -4.23 5.46
N GLY A 165 -8.70 -5.47 4.99
CA GLY A 165 -7.71 -5.90 4.00
C GLY A 165 -7.84 -7.38 3.67
N HIS A 166 -6.81 -7.93 3.05
CA HIS A 166 -6.76 -9.33 2.64
C HIS A 166 -5.46 -9.98 3.10
N ALA A 167 -5.55 -11.00 3.96
CA ALA A 167 -4.40 -11.64 4.59
C ALA A 167 -3.50 -10.67 5.37
N LEU A 168 -4.12 -9.71 6.08
CA LEU A 168 -3.50 -8.62 6.84
C LEU A 168 -2.45 -9.09 7.85
N HIS A 169 -2.48 -10.37 8.26
CA HIS A 169 -1.42 -10.94 9.07
C HIS A 169 -0.04 -10.77 8.42
N ASN A 170 0.07 -10.93 7.10
CA ASN A 170 1.32 -10.77 6.38
C ASN A 170 1.76 -9.30 6.33
N ASP A 171 0.83 -8.39 6.03
CA ASP A 171 1.06 -6.95 5.99
C ASP A 171 1.49 -6.42 7.35
N LEU A 172 0.71 -6.72 8.39
CA LEU A 172 1.02 -6.33 9.76
C LEU A 172 2.33 -6.95 10.24
N LYS A 173 2.67 -8.18 9.82
CA LYS A 173 3.95 -8.85 10.12
C LYS A 173 5.14 -8.21 9.40
N VAL A 174 4.94 -7.59 8.25
CA VAL A 174 6.02 -6.87 7.54
C VAL A 174 6.15 -5.44 8.08
N VAL A 175 5.04 -4.84 8.50
CA VAL A 175 4.97 -3.54 9.18
C VAL A 175 5.34 -3.65 10.69
N VAL A 176 5.66 -4.86 11.17
CA VAL A 176 5.53 -5.31 12.59
C VAL A 176 6.44 -4.68 13.61
N LEU A 177 7.25 -3.67 13.29
CA LEU A 177 8.07 -3.08 14.36
C LEU A 177 7.21 -2.48 15.49
N LEU A 178 5.97 -2.03 15.26
CA LEU A 178 5.14 -1.36 16.30
C LEU A 178 3.60 -1.46 16.14
N LEU A 179 3.05 -2.12 15.11
CA LEU A 179 1.61 -2.06 14.80
C LEU A 179 0.85 -3.35 15.12
N SER A 180 0.57 -3.59 16.40
CA SER A 180 -0.43 -4.58 16.80
C SER A 180 -1.83 -3.96 16.76
N HIS A 181 -2.53 -4.13 15.64
CA HIS A 181 -3.93 -3.70 15.55
C HIS A 181 -4.83 -4.68 16.34
N PRO A 182 -5.75 -4.19 17.20
CA PRO A 182 -6.61 -5.08 17.96
C PRO A 182 -7.39 -6.01 17.03
N ARG A 183 -7.42 -7.32 17.31
CA ARG A 183 -8.20 -8.29 16.51
C ARG A 183 -9.69 -7.93 16.39
N LYS A 184 -10.23 -7.23 17.39
CA LYS A 184 -11.60 -6.67 17.37
C LYS A 184 -11.81 -5.62 16.30
N ASP A 185 -10.73 -4.94 15.93
CA ASP A 185 -10.72 -3.82 15.03
C ASP A 185 -10.20 -4.23 13.63
N THR A 186 -9.86 -5.50 13.41
CA THR A 186 -9.37 -6.06 12.13
C THR A 186 -10.45 -6.83 11.37
N ARG A 187 -10.63 -6.52 10.09
CA ARG A 187 -11.59 -7.14 9.15
C ARG A 187 -10.79 -7.73 8.00
N ASP A 188 -10.32 -8.95 8.18
CA ASP A 188 -9.57 -9.67 7.16
C ASP A 188 -10.50 -10.49 6.26
N THR A 189 -10.56 -10.13 4.98
CA THR A 189 -11.37 -10.83 3.96
C THR A 189 -10.88 -12.26 3.69
N ALA A 190 -9.61 -12.58 3.97
CA ALA A 190 -9.09 -13.94 3.84
C ALA A 190 -9.48 -14.85 5.02
N GLU A 191 -9.85 -14.29 6.18
CA GLU A 191 -10.21 -15.05 7.39
C GLU A 191 -11.72 -15.08 7.68
N TYR A 192 -12.51 -14.28 6.95
CA TYR A 192 -13.96 -14.22 7.14
C TYR A 192 -14.61 -15.55 6.74
N GLN A 193 -15.24 -16.22 7.71
CA GLN A 193 -15.78 -17.58 7.57
C GLN A 193 -16.69 -17.76 6.34
N PRO A 194 -17.64 -16.85 6.04
CA PRO A 194 -18.47 -16.95 4.83
C PRO A 194 -17.72 -16.87 3.50
N PHE A 195 -16.48 -16.37 3.48
CA PHE A 195 -15.66 -16.28 2.27
C PHE A 195 -14.72 -17.50 2.11
N LEU A 196 -14.63 -18.35 3.13
CA LEU A 196 -13.85 -19.59 3.04
C LEU A 196 -14.61 -20.62 2.21
N ARG A 197 -13.89 -21.32 1.34
CA ARG A 197 -14.43 -22.47 0.59
C ARG A 197 -13.80 -23.73 1.15
N GLU A 198 -14.62 -24.64 1.67
CA GLU A 198 -14.14 -25.89 2.29
C GLU A 198 -13.11 -25.64 3.41
N GLY A 199 -13.27 -24.54 4.16
CA GLY A 199 -12.33 -24.13 5.22
C GLY A 199 -11.00 -23.55 4.72
N ARG A 200 -10.80 -23.39 3.40
CA ARG A 200 -9.58 -22.83 2.81
C ARG A 200 -9.77 -21.35 2.44
N ARG A 201 -8.69 -20.59 2.62
CA ARG A 201 -8.59 -19.18 2.21
C ARG A 201 -8.64 -19.08 0.69
N ARG A 202 -9.34 -18.08 0.18
CA ARG A 202 -9.42 -17.76 -1.24
C ARG A 202 -8.57 -16.54 -1.56
N ALA A 203 -8.10 -16.42 -2.79
CA ALA A 203 -7.39 -15.22 -3.23
C ALA A 203 -8.35 -14.03 -3.37
N LEU A 204 -7.86 -12.81 -3.13
CA LEU A 204 -8.64 -11.59 -3.28
C LEU A 204 -9.24 -11.47 -4.69
N ARG A 205 -8.50 -11.86 -5.74
CA ARG A 205 -9.00 -11.85 -7.13
C ARG A 205 -10.27 -12.69 -7.31
N ASP A 206 -10.37 -13.83 -6.63
CA ASP A 206 -11.51 -14.73 -6.76
C ASP A 206 -12.71 -14.15 -6.00
N LEU A 207 -12.47 -13.55 -4.84
CA LEU A 207 -13.49 -12.85 -4.06
C LEU A 207 -14.00 -11.60 -4.79
N ALA A 208 -13.12 -10.81 -5.40
CA ALA A 208 -13.48 -9.63 -6.18
C ALA A 208 -14.30 -10.01 -7.41
N ALA A 209 -13.93 -11.08 -8.11
CA ALA A 209 -14.66 -11.57 -9.27
C ALA A 209 -16.07 -12.07 -8.89
N GLU A 210 -16.20 -12.82 -7.80
CA GLU A 210 -17.48 -13.39 -7.37
C GLU A 210 -18.41 -12.35 -6.72
N ILE A 211 -17.87 -11.52 -5.83
CA ILE A 211 -18.67 -10.60 -5.01
C ILE A 211 -18.90 -9.27 -5.73
N LEU A 212 -17.88 -8.73 -6.38
CA LEU A 212 -17.95 -7.41 -7.03
C LEU A 212 -18.13 -7.51 -8.55
N GLY A 213 -17.92 -8.68 -9.15
CA GLY A 213 -17.93 -8.83 -10.62
C GLY A 213 -16.71 -8.23 -11.31
N VAL A 214 -15.62 -7.98 -10.57
CA VAL A 214 -14.42 -7.29 -11.08
C VAL A 214 -13.23 -8.24 -11.13
N LYS A 215 -12.51 -8.22 -12.25
CA LYS A 215 -11.25 -8.97 -12.42
C LYS A 215 -10.05 -8.09 -12.12
N ILE A 216 -9.53 -8.20 -10.90
CA ILE A 216 -8.31 -7.52 -10.43
C ILE A 216 -7.06 -8.39 -10.67
N GLN A 217 -5.85 -7.84 -10.49
CA GLN A 217 -4.58 -8.57 -10.52
C GLN A 217 -4.31 -9.33 -11.84
N GLN A 218 -4.74 -8.78 -12.99
CA GLN A 218 -4.49 -9.41 -14.30
C GLN A 218 -3.03 -9.28 -14.78
N LYS A 219 -2.27 -8.32 -14.22
CA LYS A 219 -0.88 -8.03 -14.56
C LYS A 219 -0.07 -7.90 -13.26
N GLU A 220 0.72 -6.82 -13.13
CA GLU A 220 1.32 -6.40 -11.86
C GLU A 220 0.20 -6.04 -10.88
N HIS A 221 0.40 -6.32 -9.60
CA HIS A 221 -0.54 -5.92 -8.56
C HIS A 221 -0.55 -4.40 -8.41
N CYS A 222 -1.72 -3.89 -8.04
CA CYS A 222 -1.92 -2.49 -7.76
C CYS A 222 -2.51 -2.38 -6.36
N SER A 223 -1.68 -2.01 -5.40
CA SER A 223 -2.09 -1.86 -4.00
C SER A 223 -3.33 -0.98 -3.79
N ILE A 224 -3.53 0.04 -4.63
CA ILE A 224 -4.74 0.88 -4.61
C ILE A 224 -5.98 0.07 -5.01
N GLU A 225 -5.89 -0.71 -6.09
CA GLU A 225 -6.99 -1.54 -6.60
C GLU A 225 -7.35 -2.64 -5.59
N ASP A 226 -6.33 -3.28 -5.02
CA ASP A 226 -6.49 -4.37 -4.06
C ASP A 226 -7.09 -3.86 -2.73
N ALA A 227 -6.60 -2.74 -2.20
CA ALA A 227 -7.18 -2.12 -1.01
C ALA A 227 -8.64 -1.68 -1.23
N ARG A 228 -8.97 -1.14 -2.41
CA ARG A 228 -10.35 -0.78 -2.79
C ARG A 228 -11.25 -2.00 -2.90
N ALA A 229 -10.78 -3.06 -3.55
CA ALA A 229 -11.52 -4.31 -3.66
C ALA A 229 -11.83 -4.89 -2.28
N ALA A 230 -10.85 -4.95 -1.38
CA ALA A 230 -11.05 -5.39 0.00
C ALA A 230 -12.07 -4.51 0.76
N MET A 231 -11.98 -3.17 0.63
CA MET A 231 -12.94 -2.24 1.24
C MET A 231 -14.36 -2.46 0.73
N PHE A 232 -14.55 -2.60 -0.58
CA PHE A 232 -15.88 -2.76 -1.17
C PHE A 232 -16.49 -4.15 -0.90
N ILE A 233 -15.67 -5.21 -0.84
CA ILE A 233 -16.10 -6.53 -0.37
C ILE A 233 -16.61 -6.43 1.08
N TYR A 234 -15.85 -5.75 1.95
CA TYR A 234 -16.26 -5.51 3.33
C TYR A 234 -17.55 -4.69 3.40
N LYS A 235 -17.65 -3.58 2.65
CA LYS A 235 -18.83 -2.70 2.64
C LYS A 235 -20.10 -3.45 2.23
N LYS A 236 -20.00 -4.35 1.24
CA LYS A 236 -21.12 -5.19 0.77
C LYS A 236 -21.62 -6.16 1.84
N HIS A 237 -20.74 -6.63 2.73
CA HIS A 237 -21.07 -7.59 3.79
C HIS A 237 -21.03 -6.98 5.21
N LYS A 238 -20.93 -5.65 5.33
CA LYS A 238 -20.67 -4.96 6.60
C LYS A 238 -21.72 -5.31 7.66
N LYS A 239 -22.99 -5.40 7.26
CA LYS A 239 -24.10 -5.69 8.18
C LYS A 239 -23.98 -7.07 8.81
N GLU A 240 -23.75 -8.10 7.99
CA GLU A 240 -23.60 -9.49 8.45
C GLU A 240 -22.29 -9.67 9.23
N TRP A 241 -21.21 -9.03 8.77
CA TRP A 241 -19.89 -9.13 9.38
C TRP A 241 -19.86 -8.51 10.78
N GLU A 242 -20.34 -7.28 10.96
CA GLU A 242 -20.34 -6.65 12.30
C GLU A 242 -21.26 -7.40 13.27
N LYS A 243 -22.38 -7.99 12.78
CA LYS A 243 -23.23 -8.88 13.59
C LYS A 243 -22.48 -10.14 14.02
N SER A 244 -21.72 -10.79 13.13
CA SER A 244 -20.97 -12.01 13.48
C SER A 244 -19.90 -11.73 14.52
N ILE A 245 -19.19 -10.61 14.37
CA ILE A 245 -18.14 -10.17 15.30
C ILE A 245 -18.75 -9.89 16.69
N MET A 246 -19.87 -9.15 16.75
CA MET A 246 -20.55 -8.88 18.02
C MET A 246 -21.03 -10.17 18.71
N LYS A 247 -21.52 -11.15 17.94
CA LYS A 247 -21.91 -12.47 18.47
C LYS A 247 -20.71 -13.22 19.05
N GLN A 248 -19.60 -13.28 18.33
CA GLN A 248 -18.36 -13.91 18.79
C GLN A 248 -17.85 -13.26 20.08
N PHE A 249 -17.89 -11.92 20.19
CA PHE A 249 -17.50 -11.22 21.41
C PHE A 249 -18.39 -11.56 22.60
N ARG A 250 -19.72 -11.62 22.39
CA ARG A 250 -20.66 -12.03 23.45
C ARG A 250 -20.36 -13.45 23.94
N ILE A 251 -20.06 -14.38 23.03
CA ILE A 251 -19.70 -15.77 23.38
C ILE A 251 -18.39 -15.81 24.16
N ASN A 252 -17.34 -15.15 23.68
CA ASN A 252 -16.03 -15.12 24.33
C ASN A 252 -16.10 -14.48 25.73
N LYS A 253 -16.92 -13.44 25.93
CA LYS A 253 -17.15 -12.82 27.25
C LYS A 253 -17.83 -13.79 28.21
N LYS A 254 -18.84 -14.54 27.74
CA LYS A 254 -19.50 -15.60 28.54
C LYS A 254 -18.52 -16.70 28.95
N HIS A 255 -17.68 -17.17 28.02
CA HIS A 255 -16.70 -18.22 28.29
C HIS A 255 -15.63 -17.76 29.29
N LYS A 256 -15.10 -16.53 29.15
CA LYS A 256 -14.14 -15.96 30.12
C LYS A 256 -14.76 -15.80 31.52
N ASN A 257 -16.01 -15.36 31.61
CA ASN A 257 -16.70 -15.24 32.91
C ASN A 257 -16.97 -16.61 33.54
N LYS A 258 -17.33 -17.63 32.75
CA LYS A 258 -17.50 -19.01 33.25
C LYS A 258 -16.19 -19.60 33.76
N HIS A 259 -15.09 -19.36 33.05
CA HIS A 259 -13.76 -19.81 33.48
C HIS A 259 -13.29 -19.10 34.75
N ARG A 260 -13.52 -17.78 34.89
CA ARG A 260 -13.21 -17.03 36.12
C ARG A 260 -14.01 -17.50 37.33
N LYS A 261 -15.29 -17.85 37.15
CA LYS A 261 -16.13 -18.42 38.23
C LYS A 261 -15.67 -19.82 38.65
N LYS A 262 -15.08 -20.60 37.73
CA LYS A 262 -14.56 -21.95 38.01
C LYS A 262 -13.16 -21.93 38.66
N SER A 263 -12.42 -20.82 38.56
CA SER A 263 -11.07 -20.68 39.09
C SER A 263 -10.99 -19.91 40.43
N MET A 264 -12.12 -19.54 41.04
CA MET A 264 -12.12 -19.00 42.40
C MET A 264 -12.16 -20.17 43.40
N PRO A 265 -11.17 -20.29 44.32
CA PRO A 265 -11.20 -21.34 45.34
C PRO A 265 -12.39 -21.12 46.27
N GLU A 266 -13.14 -22.20 46.50
CA GLU A 266 -14.22 -22.29 47.45
C GLU A 266 -13.65 -22.03 48.85
N GLN A 267 -13.85 -20.82 49.38
CA GLN A 267 -13.51 -20.53 50.77
C GLN A 267 -14.50 -21.31 51.65
N THR A 268 -14.05 -22.46 52.14
CA THR A 268 -14.77 -23.20 53.17
C THR A 268 -14.87 -22.32 54.42
N PRO A 269 -16.08 -22.06 54.95
CA PRO A 269 -16.20 -21.31 56.19
C PRO A 269 -15.62 -22.14 57.32
N LYS A 270 -14.64 -21.58 58.05
CA LYS A 270 -14.14 -22.15 59.31
C LYS A 270 -15.29 -22.14 60.31
N ALA A 271 -15.76 -23.33 60.68
CA ALA A 271 -16.65 -23.50 61.83
C ALA A 271 -15.93 -23.01 63.09
N SER A 272 -16.63 -22.19 63.86
CA SER A 272 -16.21 -21.69 65.19
C SER A 272 -16.48 -22.73 66.27
#